data_AF-A0A7S2EBV6-F1
#
_entry.id   AF-A0A7S2EBV6-F1
#
_cell.length_a   1.000
_cell.length_b   1.000
_cell.length_c   1.000
_cell.angle_alpha   90.00
_cell.angle_beta   90.00
_cell.angle_gamma   90.00
#
_symmetry.space_group_name_H-M   'P 1'
#
loop_
_entity.id
_entity.type
_entity.pdbx_description
1 polymer ?
#
loop_
_entity_poly.entity_id
_entity_poly.type
_entity_poly.pdbx_seq_one_letter_code
_entity_poly.pdbx_strand_id
1 'polypeptide(L)'
;GRGGRGGGGSDNTDPNTPRTGGNNGGTQHDLLNLLQSMDNQSYPRYHDIESSSTGWSNDSYGYTLYIGRAQSDPYARPTRCRIVVPHSTAQFPLDLWKTKARAIALADYIHRQFYNVCKHLGADQAASEGGGWSGPKGGDVQIIQPTQHVLEQTAVSVSNKGAITAQFTINLPARGRSILARKAMEIVDATLPKFVQQSLIFGAYKNGKDVQQFVYNVEDQDYVRNQLKERGLVAFVKDGAILPRASGADDSPMKPPGSNKNN
;
A
#
# COMPACT_ATOMS: atom_id res chain seq x y z
N GLY A 1 -21.50 51.69 -38.17
CA GLY A 1 -21.01 50.39 -38.64
C GLY A 1 -20.12 49.77 -37.58
N ARG A 2 -20.27 48.44 -37.39
CA ARG A 2 -19.37 47.46 -36.70
C ARG A 2 -19.02 47.78 -35.22
N GLY A 3 -19.23 46.95 -34.19
CA GLY A 3 -19.55 45.52 -34.05
C GLY A 3 -18.61 44.88 -32.99
N GLY A 4 -19.15 44.07 -32.05
CA GLY A 4 -18.44 43.12 -31.15
C GLY A 4 -18.16 43.64 -29.72
N ARG A 5 -18.73 43.16 -28.58
CA ARG A 5 -18.97 41.83 -27.94
C ARG A 5 -17.72 41.05 -27.49
N GLY A 6 -17.69 40.72 -26.18
CA GLY A 6 -16.85 39.71 -25.50
C GLY A 6 -16.23 40.29 -24.22
N GLY A 7 -16.65 40.01 -22.99
CA GLY A 7 -16.79 38.68 -22.34
C GLY A 7 -15.43 38.30 -21.74
N GLY A 8 -15.23 37.94 -20.48
CA GLY A 8 -16.06 37.65 -19.31
C GLY A 8 -15.13 37.05 -18.25
N GLY A 9 -15.56 37.06 -16.98
CA GLY A 9 -15.04 36.15 -15.95
C GLY A 9 -13.69 36.52 -15.32
N SER A 10 -13.75 37.33 -14.26
CA SER A 10 -12.75 37.29 -13.18
C SER A 10 -12.80 35.91 -12.53
N ASP A 11 -11.88 35.01 -12.88
CA ASP A 11 -11.76 33.71 -12.23
C ASP A 11 -10.99 33.88 -10.91
N ASN A 12 -11.69 34.40 -9.91
CA ASN A 12 -11.24 34.54 -8.53
C ASN A 12 -11.26 33.14 -7.90
N THR A 13 -10.24 32.33 -8.17
CA THR A 13 -10.09 31.00 -7.56
C THR A 13 -9.28 31.11 -6.28
N ASP A 14 -9.94 30.86 -5.15
CA ASP A 14 -9.32 30.78 -3.82
C ASP A 14 -8.27 29.66 -3.82
N PRO A 15 -6.98 29.97 -3.56
CA PRO A 15 -5.91 28.97 -3.53
C PRO A 15 -6.05 27.93 -2.41
N ASN A 16 -7.00 28.10 -1.48
CA ASN A 16 -7.29 27.14 -0.41
C ASN A 16 -8.43 26.16 -0.72
N THR A 17 -9.08 26.25 -1.89
CA THR A 17 -10.07 25.24 -2.33
C THR A 17 -9.38 24.07 -3.06
N PRO A 18 -9.48 22.81 -2.57
CA PRO A 18 -8.88 21.67 -3.25
C PRO A 18 -9.55 21.46 -4.62
N ARG A 19 -8.77 21.61 -5.71
CA ARG A 19 -9.19 21.13 -7.04
C ARG A 19 -9.42 19.62 -6.93
N THR A 20 -10.64 19.16 -7.22
CA THR A 20 -10.93 17.74 -7.40
C THR A 20 -10.04 17.24 -8.53
N GLY A 21 -9.04 16.45 -8.17
CA GLY A 21 -8.11 15.81 -9.09
C GLY A 21 -8.85 15.04 -10.18
N GLY A 22 -8.23 14.90 -11.36
CA GLY A 22 -8.82 14.15 -12.47
C GLY A 22 -9.24 12.77 -11.96
N ASN A 23 -10.48 12.37 -12.17
CA ASN A 23 -10.93 11.02 -11.83
C ASN A 23 -10.84 10.16 -13.10
N ASN A 24 -9.62 10.05 -13.64
CA ASN A 24 -9.34 9.28 -14.85
C ASN A 24 -9.36 7.78 -14.51
N GLY A 25 -9.48 6.92 -15.50
CA GLY A 25 -9.53 5.49 -15.28
C GLY A 25 -9.64 4.73 -16.60
N GLY A 26 -9.64 3.42 -16.51
CA GLY A 26 -9.58 2.55 -17.69
C GLY A 26 -8.78 1.31 -17.38
N THR A 27 -8.17 0.73 -18.41
CA THR A 27 -7.32 -0.45 -18.26
C THR A 27 -5.88 -0.06 -17.90
N GLN A 28 -5.10 -1.00 -17.39
CA GLN A 28 -3.67 -0.84 -17.18
C GLN A 28 -2.96 -0.49 -18.50
N HIS A 29 -3.43 -1.02 -19.64
CA HIS A 29 -2.87 -0.68 -20.94
C HIS A 29 -3.06 0.80 -21.27
N ASP A 30 -4.24 1.36 -20.98
CA ASP A 30 -4.50 2.80 -21.13
C ASP A 30 -3.57 3.64 -20.24
N LEU A 31 -3.37 3.21 -18.99
CA LEU A 31 -2.43 3.87 -18.08
C LEU A 31 -0.98 3.82 -18.60
N LEU A 32 -0.53 2.69 -19.14
CA LEU A 32 0.81 2.55 -19.69
C LEU A 32 1.01 3.43 -20.93
N ASN A 33 0.02 3.49 -21.83
CA ASN A 33 0.05 4.38 -22.99
C ASN A 33 0.06 5.85 -22.56
N LEU A 34 -0.76 6.20 -21.56
CA LEU A 34 -0.81 7.52 -20.99
C LEU A 34 0.55 7.91 -20.40
N LEU A 35 1.14 7.08 -19.55
CA LEU A 35 2.48 7.26 -18.97
C LEU A 35 3.55 7.41 -20.06
N GLN A 36 3.55 6.54 -21.07
CA GLN A 36 4.51 6.59 -22.18
C GLN A 36 4.45 7.93 -22.92
N SER A 37 3.26 8.50 -23.09
CA SER A 37 3.10 9.81 -23.72
C SER A 37 3.57 10.99 -22.85
N MET A 38 3.79 10.77 -21.53
CA MET A 38 4.29 11.79 -20.60
C MET A 38 5.80 11.90 -20.58
N ASP A 39 6.53 11.05 -21.30
CA ASP A 39 7.98 10.99 -21.17
C ASP A 39 8.64 12.35 -21.47
N ASN A 40 9.55 12.77 -20.58
CA ASN A 40 10.20 14.08 -20.58
C ASN A 40 9.28 15.31 -20.46
N GLN A 41 7.96 15.14 -20.29
CA GLN A 41 7.03 16.24 -20.09
C GLN A 41 7.10 16.80 -18.66
N SER A 42 6.48 17.95 -18.44
CA SER A 42 6.47 18.61 -17.13
C SER A 42 5.78 17.77 -16.07
N TYR A 43 6.36 17.72 -14.87
CA TYR A 43 5.88 16.96 -13.72
C TYR A 43 4.38 17.07 -13.40
N PRO A 44 3.72 18.25 -13.49
CA PRO A 44 2.29 18.38 -13.21
C PRO A 44 1.39 17.51 -14.10
N ARG A 45 1.91 17.00 -15.22
CA ARG A 45 1.17 16.08 -16.09
C ARG A 45 0.81 14.75 -15.40
N TYR A 46 1.47 14.42 -14.28
CA TYR A 46 1.02 13.30 -13.43
C TYR A 46 -0.39 13.50 -12.85
N HIS A 47 -0.97 14.69 -12.86
CA HIS A 47 -2.39 14.86 -12.51
C HIS A 47 -3.33 14.08 -13.45
N ASP A 48 -2.88 13.73 -14.66
CA ASP A 48 -3.68 12.95 -15.61
C ASP A 48 -3.78 11.46 -15.24
N ILE A 49 -2.91 10.93 -14.36
CA ILE A 49 -3.00 9.52 -13.92
C ILE A 49 -3.90 9.34 -12.68
N GLU A 50 -4.35 10.43 -12.07
CA GLU A 50 -5.22 10.41 -10.89
C GLU A 50 -6.51 9.65 -11.20
N SER A 51 -6.92 8.76 -10.29
CA SER A 51 -8.02 7.82 -10.51
C SER A 51 -8.70 7.40 -9.21
N SER A 52 -8.93 8.36 -8.32
CA SER A 52 -9.31 8.10 -6.92
C SER A 52 -10.59 7.26 -6.75
N SER A 53 -11.54 7.37 -7.68
CA SER A 53 -12.84 6.67 -7.64
C SER A 53 -13.05 5.65 -8.77
N THR A 54 -12.54 5.90 -9.97
CA THR A 54 -12.67 5.02 -11.15
C THR A 54 -11.64 3.89 -11.16
N GLY A 55 -10.38 4.20 -10.86
CA GLY A 55 -9.27 3.26 -10.88
C GLY A 55 -8.81 2.81 -12.28
N TRP A 56 -7.67 2.13 -12.29
CA TRP A 56 -7.03 1.50 -13.45
C TRP A 56 -7.08 -0.02 -13.26
N SER A 57 -7.88 -0.72 -14.08
CA SER A 57 -8.07 -2.17 -13.96
C SER A 57 -6.93 -2.95 -14.60
N ASN A 58 -6.49 -4.00 -13.91
CA ASN A 58 -5.55 -4.98 -14.42
C ASN A 58 -6.24 -6.34 -14.40
N ASP A 59 -6.84 -6.70 -15.53
CA ASP A 59 -7.64 -7.92 -15.64
C ASP A 59 -6.77 -9.18 -15.62
N SER A 60 -5.54 -9.10 -16.15
CA SER A 60 -4.59 -10.22 -16.17
C SER A 60 -4.19 -10.68 -14.77
N TYR A 61 -4.06 -9.74 -13.83
CA TYR A 61 -3.73 -10.04 -12.44
C TYR A 61 -4.91 -9.85 -11.48
N GLY A 62 -6.09 -9.51 -12.01
CA GLY A 62 -7.36 -9.41 -11.29
C GLY A 62 -7.40 -8.36 -10.18
N TYR A 63 -6.83 -7.17 -10.40
CA TYR A 63 -6.84 -6.07 -9.40
C TYR A 63 -7.15 -4.71 -10.03
N THR A 64 -7.47 -3.71 -9.20
CA THR A 64 -7.63 -2.31 -9.63
C THR A 64 -6.70 -1.40 -8.84
N LEU A 65 -5.91 -0.59 -9.53
CA LEU A 65 -5.07 0.45 -8.95
C LEU A 65 -5.82 1.78 -8.90
N TYR A 66 -5.91 2.39 -7.73
CA TYR A 66 -6.42 3.74 -7.56
C TYR A 66 -5.28 4.66 -7.18
N ILE A 67 -5.15 5.75 -7.91
CA ILE A 67 -4.12 6.76 -7.70
C ILE A 67 -4.81 7.99 -7.10
N GLY A 68 -4.37 8.37 -5.90
CA GLY A 68 -4.79 9.58 -5.23
C GLY A 68 -4.28 10.82 -5.95
N ARG A 69 -4.35 11.98 -5.27
CA ARG A 69 -3.75 13.20 -5.80
C ARG A 69 -2.24 13.00 -6.01
N ALA A 70 -1.79 13.20 -7.24
CA ALA A 70 -0.38 13.14 -7.60
C ALA A 70 0.39 14.24 -6.88
N GLN A 71 1.61 13.92 -6.44
CA GLN A 71 2.49 14.87 -5.80
C GLN A 71 2.79 16.05 -6.75
N SER A 72 2.81 17.29 -6.23
CA SER A 72 2.92 18.52 -7.04
C SER A 72 4.31 18.71 -7.66
N ASP A 73 5.32 18.12 -7.04
CA ASP A 73 6.72 18.14 -7.47
C ASP A 73 7.46 16.91 -6.88
N PRO A 74 8.67 16.58 -7.38
CA PRO A 74 9.43 15.41 -6.91
C PRO A 74 9.91 15.45 -5.45
N TYR A 75 9.78 16.58 -4.76
CA TYR A 75 10.17 16.78 -3.36
C TYR A 75 8.96 16.81 -2.42
N ALA A 76 7.75 16.87 -2.98
CA ALA A 76 6.51 16.84 -2.22
C ALA A 76 6.28 15.45 -1.61
N ARG A 77 5.27 15.37 -0.73
CA ARG A 77 4.87 14.10 -0.13
C ARG A 77 4.51 13.08 -1.23
N PRO A 78 4.99 11.83 -1.12
CA PRO A 78 4.69 10.79 -2.10
C PRO A 78 3.20 10.60 -2.38
N THR A 79 2.90 10.22 -3.62
CA THR A 79 1.53 10.01 -4.11
C THR A 79 0.91 8.81 -3.42
N ARG A 80 -0.28 8.98 -2.81
CA ARG A 80 -1.01 7.89 -2.16
C ARG A 80 -1.71 7.03 -3.20
N CYS A 81 -1.55 5.72 -3.08
CA CYS A 81 -2.18 4.73 -3.95
C CYS A 81 -2.87 3.66 -3.12
N ARG A 82 -3.86 3.00 -3.71
CA ARG A 82 -4.42 1.76 -3.18
C ARG A 82 -4.65 0.76 -4.29
N ILE A 83 -4.37 -0.51 -4.01
CA ILE A 83 -4.78 -1.64 -4.84
C ILE A 83 -5.97 -2.29 -4.17
N VAL A 84 -7.00 -2.60 -4.96
CA VAL A 84 -8.14 -3.42 -4.54
C VAL A 84 -8.12 -4.72 -5.32
N VAL A 85 -8.14 -5.84 -4.59
CA VAL A 85 -8.24 -7.19 -5.14
C VAL A 85 -9.60 -7.75 -4.71
N PRO A 86 -10.53 -8.04 -5.64
CA PRO A 86 -11.80 -8.65 -5.30
C PRO A 86 -11.58 -10.07 -4.76
N HIS A 87 -12.52 -10.56 -3.96
CA HIS A 87 -12.43 -11.90 -3.38
C HIS A 87 -12.31 -13.02 -4.43
N SER A 88 -12.95 -12.83 -5.58
CA SER A 88 -12.85 -13.74 -6.74
C SER A 88 -11.40 -13.95 -7.21
N THR A 89 -10.51 -12.98 -7.01
CA THR A 89 -9.08 -13.10 -7.30
C THR A 89 -8.28 -13.47 -6.05
N ALA A 90 -8.57 -12.82 -4.92
CA ALA A 90 -7.78 -12.98 -3.69
C ALA A 90 -7.89 -14.38 -3.09
N GLN A 91 -9.06 -15.03 -3.19
CA GLN A 91 -9.29 -16.45 -2.84
C GLN A 91 -8.92 -16.86 -1.39
N PHE A 92 -8.82 -15.91 -0.45
CA PHE A 92 -8.63 -16.25 0.97
C PHE A 92 -9.88 -16.93 1.55
N PRO A 93 -9.78 -18.13 2.15
CA PRO A 93 -10.92 -18.86 2.69
C PRO A 93 -11.76 -18.01 3.65
N LEU A 94 -13.10 -18.13 3.57
CA LEU A 94 -14.04 -17.41 4.44
C LEU A 94 -13.71 -17.58 5.92
N ASP A 95 -13.21 -18.75 6.32
CA ASP A 95 -12.82 -19.02 7.70
C ASP A 95 -11.80 -18.01 8.22
N LEU A 96 -10.93 -17.45 7.38
CA LEU A 96 -9.91 -16.48 7.78
C LEU A 96 -10.44 -15.05 7.99
N TRP A 97 -11.68 -14.75 7.63
CA TRP A 97 -12.24 -13.39 7.73
C TRP A 97 -13.74 -13.35 8.08
N LYS A 98 -14.32 -14.47 8.50
CA LYS A 98 -15.74 -14.57 8.90
C LYS A 98 -16.12 -13.72 10.12
N THR A 99 -15.17 -13.36 10.98
CA THR A 99 -15.37 -12.47 12.13
C THR A 99 -14.48 -11.24 12.02
N LYS A 100 -14.83 -10.16 12.72
CA LYS A 100 -14.03 -8.93 12.73
C LYS A 100 -12.58 -9.19 13.20
N ALA A 101 -12.40 -9.93 14.29
CA ALA A 101 -11.07 -10.27 14.82
C ALA A 101 -10.22 -11.03 13.77
N ARG A 102 -10.82 -12.01 13.09
CA ARG A 102 -10.13 -12.77 12.04
C ARG A 102 -9.81 -11.90 10.81
N ALA A 103 -10.72 -11.04 10.38
CA ALA A 103 -10.48 -10.11 9.28
C ALA A 103 -9.33 -9.13 9.58
N ILE A 104 -9.23 -8.62 10.81
CA ILE A 104 -8.10 -7.79 11.27
C ILE A 104 -6.80 -8.60 11.24
N ALA A 105 -6.82 -9.82 11.79
CA ALA A 105 -5.64 -10.69 11.79
C ALA A 105 -5.15 -11.03 10.39
N LEU A 106 -6.07 -11.36 9.47
CA LEU A 106 -5.75 -11.63 8.08
C LEU A 106 -5.17 -10.39 7.39
N ALA A 107 -5.78 -9.22 7.60
CA ALA A 107 -5.28 -7.96 7.05
C ALA A 107 -3.86 -7.64 7.52
N ASP A 108 -3.57 -7.83 8.81
CA ASP A 108 -2.22 -7.62 9.37
C ASP A 108 -1.20 -8.61 8.80
N TYR A 109 -1.57 -9.88 8.66
CA TYR A 109 -0.70 -10.88 8.05
C TYR A 109 -0.36 -10.54 6.59
N ILE A 110 -1.36 -10.13 5.81
CA ILE A 110 -1.18 -9.66 4.43
C ILE A 110 -0.30 -8.41 4.41
N HIS A 111 -0.51 -7.45 5.31
CA HIS A 111 0.31 -6.25 5.43
C HIS A 111 1.78 -6.57 5.65
N ARG A 112 2.08 -7.55 6.52
CA ARG A 112 3.45 -8.05 6.73
C ARG A 112 4.06 -8.61 5.46
N GLN A 113 3.31 -9.45 4.72
CA GLN A 113 3.80 -9.98 3.45
C GLN A 113 4.00 -8.89 2.40
N PHE A 114 3.04 -7.97 2.27
CA PHE A 114 3.10 -6.86 1.33
C PHE A 114 4.34 -5.98 1.57
N TYR A 115 4.60 -5.64 2.83
CA TYR A 115 5.81 -4.93 3.25
C TYR A 115 7.09 -5.73 2.93
N ASN A 116 7.12 -7.02 3.28
CA ASN A 116 8.30 -7.87 3.04
C ASN A 116 8.62 -8.04 1.55
N VAL A 117 7.59 -8.22 0.71
CA VAL A 117 7.75 -8.30 -0.75
C VAL A 117 8.33 -7.01 -1.31
N CYS A 118 7.85 -5.85 -0.84
CA CYS A 118 8.41 -4.56 -1.23
C CYS A 118 9.90 -4.43 -0.88
N LYS A 119 10.31 -4.82 0.33
CA LYS A 119 11.72 -4.84 0.74
C LYS A 119 12.54 -5.85 -0.06
N HIS A 120 12.03 -7.06 -0.28
CA HIS A 120 12.75 -8.12 -0.99
C HIS A 120 13.01 -7.76 -2.46
N LEU A 121 12.05 -7.08 -3.09
CA LEU A 121 12.20 -6.58 -4.46
C LEU A 121 13.05 -5.31 -4.56
N GLY A 122 13.48 -4.72 -3.43
CA GLY A 122 14.20 -3.45 -3.39
C GLY A 122 13.37 -2.26 -3.89
N ALA A 123 12.04 -2.41 -3.92
CA ALA A 123 11.13 -1.40 -4.47
C ALA A 123 11.04 -0.15 -3.57
N ASP A 124 11.46 -0.24 -2.32
CA ASP A 124 11.56 0.86 -1.37
C ASP A 124 12.80 1.74 -1.57
N GLN A 125 13.71 1.33 -2.46
CA GLN A 125 14.90 2.09 -2.80
C GLN A 125 14.60 3.07 -3.93
N ALA A 126 14.86 4.35 -3.69
CA ALA A 126 14.79 5.36 -4.75
C ALA A 126 15.86 5.06 -5.80
N ALA A 127 15.63 5.51 -7.03
CA ALA A 127 16.67 5.45 -8.06
C ALA A 127 17.84 6.38 -7.68
N SER A 128 18.78 5.89 -6.88
CA SER A 128 20.01 6.59 -6.51
C SER A 128 21.06 6.42 -7.60
N GLU A 129 20.79 6.94 -8.79
CA GLU A 129 21.82 7.15 -9.81
C GLU A 129 22.53 8.48 -9.52
N GLY A 130 23.38 8.51 -8.49
CA GLY A 130 24.55 9.40 -8.30
C GLY A 130 24.50 10.89 -8.70
N GLY A 131 23.33 11.50 -8.90
CA GLY A 131 23.20 12.84 -9.48
C GLY A 131 22.83 13.87 -8.43
N GLY A 132 23.40 15.06 -8.53
CA GLY A 132 23.07 16.22 -7.67
C GLY A 132 21.60 16.66 -7.76
N TRP A 133 21.31 17.93 -7.50
CA TRP A 133 19.92 18.45 -7.45
C TRP A 133 19.05 18.08 -8.66
N SER A 134 19.64 17.93 -9.85
CA SER A 134 18.99 17.61 -11.13
C SER A 134 18.98 16.12 -11.51
N GLY A 135 19.52 15.22 -10.68
CA GLY A 135 19.55 13.79 -10.95
C GLY A 135 18.17 13.12 -10.99
N PRO A 136 18.07 11.88 -11.50
CA PRO A 136 16.88 11.05 -11.34
C PRO A 136 16.49 10.92 -9.86
N LYS A 137 15.20 11.07 -9.56
CA LYS A 137 14.63 10.96 -8.22
C LYS A 137 13.31 10.19 -8.27
N GLY A 138 12.93 9.66 -7.11
CA GLY A 138 11.75 8.83 -6.94
C GLY A 138 11.91 7.47 -7.59
N GLY A 139 10.78 6.88 -7.94
CA GLY A 139 10.67 5.50 -8.37
C GLY A 139 10.47 4.51 -7.22
N ASP A 140 10.61 4.95 -5.98
CA ASP A 140 10.39 4.13 -4.80
C ASP A 140 8.90 3.99 -4.44
N VAL A 141 8.57 2.81 -3.93
CA VAL A 141 7.28 2.47 -3.36
C VAL A 141 7.45 2.26 -1.86
N GLN A 142 6.69 3.03 -1.07
CA GLN A 142 6.75 2.94 0.38
C GLN A 142 5.46 2.32 0.93
N ILE A 143 5.63 1.34 1.80
CA ILE A 143 4.57 0.69 2.58
C ILE A 143 4.89 0.95 4.04
N ILE A 144 3.89 1.35 4.82
CA ILE A 144 4.07 1.56 6.26
C ILE A 144 4.57 0.28 6.93
N GLN A 145 5.56 0.39 7.80
CA GLN A 145 6.16 -0.77 8.46
C GLN A 145 5.17 -1.38 9.48
N PRO A 146 4.89 -2.69 9.43
CA PRO A 146 4.13 -3.39 10.46
C PRO A 146 4.84 -3.37 11.81
N THR A 147 4.08 -3.29 12.90
CA THR A 147 4.63 -3.36 14.28
C THR A 147 4.51 -4.78 14.84
N GLN A 148 4.92 -5.01 16.09
CA GLN A 148 4.67 -6.28 16.77
C GLN A 148 3.18 -6.49 17.14
N HIS A 149 2.39 -5.41 17.16
CA HIS A 149 0.98 -5.45 17.49
C HIS A 149 0.12 -5.70 16.25
N VAL A 150 -0.97 -6.45 16.43
CA VAL A 150 -2.00 -6.65 15.41
C VAL A 150 -3.10 -5.62 15.63
N LEU A 151 -3.23 -4.66 14.70
CA LEU A 151 -4.12 -3.51 14.82
C LEU A 151 -5.06 -3.44 13.61
N GLU A 152 -6.29 -2.98 13.85
CA GLU A 152 -7.16 -2.54 12.77
C GLU A 152 -6.57 -1.25 12.18
N GLN A 153 -6.09 -1.31 10.94
CA GLN A 153 -5.42 -0.20 10.26
C GLN A 153 -5.83 -0.10 8.79
N THR A 154 -5.55 1.06 8.18
CA THR A 154 -5.91 1.32 6.79
C THR A 154 -4.90 0.79 5.79
N ALA A 155 -3.69 0.42 6.23
CA ALA A 155 -2.61 -0.06 5.36
C ALA A 155 -3.02 -1.28 4.55
N VAL A 156 -3.67 -2.25 5.20
CA VAL A 156 -4.39 -3.34 4.54
C VAL A 156 -5.70 -3.56 5.27
N SER A 157 -6.77 -3.82 4.54
CA SER A 157 -8.07 -4.18 5.11
C SER A 157 -8.74 -5.29 4.31
N VAL A 158 -9.45 -6.19 5.00
CA VAL A 158 -10.33 -7.19 4.39
C VAL A 158 -11.78 -6.77 4.60
N SER A 159 -12.53 -6.61 3.51
CA SER A 159 -13.95 -6.25 3.56
C SER A 159 -14.82 -7.44 4.02
N ASN A 160 -16.07 -7.15 4.39
CA ASN A 160 -17.09 -8.17 4.69
C ASN A 160 -17.49 -9.04 3.48
N LYS A 161 -16.94 -8.76 2.28
CA LYS A 161 -17.10 -9.56 1.06
C LYS A 161 -15.78 -10.23 0.65
N GLY A 162 -14.75 -10.20 1.49
CA GLY A 162 -13.45 -10.84 1.24
C GLY A 162 -12.53 -10.08 0.27
N ALA A 163 -12.93 -8.90 -0.22
CA ALA A 163 -12.04 -8.06 -1.02
C ALA A 163 -10.94 -7.45 -0.15
N ILE A 164 -9.71 -7.44 -0.67
CA ILE A 164 -8.52 -6.92 -0.02
C ILE A 164 -8.23 -5.52 -0.57
N THR A 165 -8.04 -4.54 0.30
CA THR A 165 -7.53 -3.22 -0.07
C THR A 165 -6.17 -3.03 0.58
N ALA A 166 -5.14 -2.75 -0.22
CA ALA A 166 -3.78 -2.47 0.24
C ALA A 166 -3.37 -1.05 -0.16
N GLN A 167 -2.92 -0.24 0.81
CA GLN A 167 -2.54 1.16 0.62
C GLN A 167 -1.04 1.32 0.75
N PHE A 168 -0.48 2.19 -0.09
CA PHE A 168 0.95 2.48 -0.17
C PHE A 168 1.15 3.86 -0.78
N THR A 169 2.40 4.29 -0.90
CA THR A 169 2.73 5.50 -1.63
C THR A 169 3.77 5.24 -2.71
N ILE A 170 3.67 5.94 -3.84
CA ILE A 170 4.66 5.94 -4.91
C ILE A 170 5.28 7.32 -4.95
N ASN A 171 6.60 7.39 -4.89
CA ASN A 171 7.34 8.60 -5.21
C ASN A 171 7.49 8.69 -6.73
N LEU A 172 6.68 9.52 -7.40
CA LEU A 172 6.59 9.49 -8.87
C LEU A 172 7.92 9.94 -9.53
N PRO A 173 8.50 9.14 -10.44
CA PRO A 173 9.88 9.32 -10.89
C PRO A 173 10.06 10.49 -11.85
N ALA A 174 11.12 11.26 -11.64
CA ALA A 174 11.46 12.40 -12.49
C ALA A 174 12.97 12.70 -12.49
N ARG A 175 13.41 13.43 -13.52
CA ARG A 175 14.73 14.07 -13.59
C ARG A 175 14.52 15.58 -13.61
N GLY A 176 14.88 16.26 -12.52
CA GLY A 176 14.49 17.66 -12.33
C GLY A 176 12.97 17.78 -12.28
N ARG A 177 12.35 18.50 -13.23
CA ARG A 177 10.88 18.60 -13.36
C ARG A 177 10.32 17.84 -14.57
N SER A 178 11.13 16.99 -15.19
CA SER A 178 10.72 16.18 -16.34
C SER A 178 10.40 14.75 -15.90
N ILE A 179 9.26 14.24 -16.33
CA ILE A 179 8.77 12.89 -16.02
C ILE A 179 9.70 11.84 -16.62
N LEU A 180 10.00 10.79 -15.84
CA LEU A 180 10.70 9.58 -16.31
C LEU A 180 9.67 8.48 -16.54
N ALA A 181 9.01 8.49 -17.71
CA ALA A 181 7.86 7.62 -17.97
C ALA A 181 8.22 6.14 -17.88
N ARG A 182 9.39 5.75 -18.41
CA ARG A 182 9.86 4.37 -18.38
C ARG A 182 9.91 3.79 -16.97
N LYS A 183 10.39 4.56 -15.99
CA LYS A 183 10.46 4.14 -14.58
C LYS A 183 9.05 4.05 -13.97
N ALA A 184 8.17 5.00 -14.29
CA ALA A 184 6.78 4.93 -13.82
C ALA A 184 6.04 3.70 -14.40
N MET A 185 6.26 3.39 -15.67
CA MET A 185 5.72 2.21 -16.33
C MET A 185 6.26 0.92 -15.72
N GLU A 186 7.55 0.85 -15.40
CA GLU A 186 8.15 -0.31 -14.71
C GLU A 186 7.47 -0.59 -13.36
N ILE A 187 7.15 0.46 -12.59
CA ILE A 187 6.39 0.29 -11.34
C ILE A 187 5.03 -0.34 -11.63
N VAL A 188 4.29 0.20 -12.61
CA VAL A 188 2.93 -0.24 -12.95
C VAL A 188 2.89 -1.64 -13.57
N ASP A 189 3.83 -1.96 -14.46
CA ASP A 189 3.81 -3.18 -15.29
C ASP A 189 4.60 -4.35 -14.68
N ALA A 190 5.62 -4.07 -13.86
CA ALA A 190 6.47 -5.10 -13.28
C ALA A 190 6.37 -5.17 -11.75
N THR A 191 6.42 -4.04 -11.05
CA THR A 191 6.49 -4.03 -9.58
C THR A 191 5.14 -4.32 -8.93
N LEU A 192 4.08 -3.59 -9.29
CA LEU A 192 2.76 -3.75 -8.69
C LEU A 192 2.15 -5.14 -8.91
N PRO A 193 2.24 -5.76 -10.11
CA PRO A 193 1.78 -7.14 -10.30
C PRO A 193 2.49 -8.14 -9.38
N LYS A 194 3.80 -8.00 -9.17
CA LYS A 194 4.55 -8.86 -8.24
C LYS A 194 4.06 -8.69 -6.80
N PHE A 195 3.77 -7.46 -6.38
CA PHE A 195 3.20 -7.22 -5.05
C PHE A 195 1.86 -7.96 -4.88
N VAL A 196 0.96 -7.84 -5.85
CA VAL A 196 -0.34 -8.52 -5.83
C VAL A 196 -0.17 -10.03 -5.76
N GLN A 197 0.61 -10.59 -6.69
CA GLN A 197 0.76 -12.04 -6.83
C GLN A 197 1.51 -12.70 -5.67
N GLN A 198 2.40 -11.98 -4.97
CA GLN A 198 3.19 -12.53 -3.87
C GLN A 198 2.62 -12.21 -2.48
N SER A 199 1.64 -11.31 -2.36
CA SER A 199 1.12 -10.91 -1.05
C SER A 199 -0.40 -10.74 -0.94
N LEU A 200 -1.15 -10.49 -2.02
CA LEU A 200 -2.58 -10.19 -1.93
C LEU A 200 -3.48 -11.34 -2.41
N ILE A 201 -2.87 -12.46 -2.80
CA ILE A 201 -3.56 -13.64 -3.33
C ILE A 201 -3.20 -14.87 -2.49
N PHE A 202 -4.21 -15.63 -2.08
CA PHE A 202 -4.04 -16.81 -1.23
C PHE A 202 -3.12 -17.88 -1.83
N GLY A 203 -3.08 -18.00 -3.15
CA GLY A 203 -2.17 -18.91 -3.87
C GLY A 203 -0.68 -18.66 -3.62
N ALA A 204 -0.29 -17.46 -3.15
CA ALA A 204 1.09 -17.14 -2.77
C ALA A 204 1.54 -17.84 -1.48
N TYR A 205 0.60 -18.28 -0.65
CA TYR A 205 0.84 -18.81 0.68
C TYR A 205 0.91 -20.32 0.62
N LYS A 206 2.14 -20.86 0.70
CA LYS A 206 2.38 -22.31 0.72
C LYS A 206 1.44 -22.98 1.72
N ASN A 207 0.50 -23.79 1.22
CA ASN A 207 -0.53 -24.54 1.95
C ASN A 207 -1.42 -23.76 2.96
N GLY A 208 -1.29 -22.43 3.04
CA GLY A 208 -2.09 -21.58 3.92
C GLY A 208 -1.92 -21.79 5.44
N LYS A 209 -1.05 -22.71 5.89
CA LYS A 209 -0.95 -23.04 7.34
C LYS A 209 -0.48 -21.87 8.18
N ASP A 210 0.50 -21.11 7.71
CA ASP A 210 1.07 -20.01 8.48
C ASP A 210 0.07 -18.86 8.67
N VAL A 211 -0.66 -18.50 7.61
CA VAL A 211 -1.73 -17.47 7.70
C VAL A 211 -2.86 -17.93 8.60
N GLN A 212 -3.25 -19.21 8.50
CA GLN A 212 -4.29 -19.79 9.33
C GLN A 212 -3.90 -19.77 10.81
N GLN A 213 -2.69 -20.24 11.13
CA GLN A 213 -2.18 -20.25 12.50
C GLN A 213 -2.07 -18.83 13.07
N PHE A 214 -1.64 -17.86 12.25
CA PHE A 214 -1.58 -16.46 12.66
C PHE A 214 -2.97 -15.94 13.03
N VAL A 215 -3.97 -16.17 12.18
CA VAL A 215 -5.36 -15.75 12.42
C VAL A 215 -5.91 -16.39 13.70
N TYR A 216 -5.66 -17.68 13.92
CA TYR A 216 -6.10 -18.39 15.11
C TYR A 216 -5.45 -17.85 16.38
N ASN A 217 -4.14 -17.56 16.35
CA ASN A 217 -3.44 -16.99 17.49
C ASN A 217 -3.98 -15.62 17.90
N VAL A 218 -4.40 -14.79 16.94
CA VAL A 218 -4.99 -13.48 17.22
C VAL A 218 -6.42 -13.63 17.76
N GLU A 219 -7.21 -14.55 17.20
CA GLU A 219 -8.54 -14.87 17.71
C GLU A 219 -8.51 -15.39 19.15
N ASP A 220 -7.58 -16.29 19.48
CA ASP A 220 -7.40 -16.80 20.85
C ASP A 220 -7.04 -15.67 21.82
N GLN A 221 -6.18 -14.74 21.41
CA GLN A 221 -5.85 -13.57 22.23
C GLN A 221 -7.05 -12.65 22.47
N ASP A 222 -7.90 -12.45 21.46
CA ASP A 222 -9.13 -11.69 21.59
C ASP A 222 -10.12 -12.39 22.53
N TYR A 223 -10.29 -13.70 22.36
CA TYR A 223 -11.13 -14.52 23.22
C TYR A 223 -10.68 -14.45 24.69
N VAL A 224 -9.39 -14.69 24.98
CA VAL A 224 -8.85 -14.62 26.35
C VAL A 224 -9.09 -13.26 26.98
N ARG A 225 -8.89 -12.16 26.22
CA ARG A 225 -9.14 -10.79 26.72
C ARG A 225 -10.60 -10.58 27.09
N ASN A 226 -11.52 -11.06 26.27
CA ASN A 226 -12.97 -10.94 26.51
C ASN A 226 -13.46 -11.79 27.69
N GLN A 227 -12.71 -12.83 28.07
CA GLN A 227 -13.03 -13.71 29.20
C GLN A 227 -12.54 -13.18 30.57
N LEU A 228 -11.72 -12.13 30.62
CA LEU A 228 -11.12 -11.63 31.87
C LEU A 228 -12.18 -11.16 32.88
N LYS A 229 -13.12 -10.31 32.43
CA LYS A 229 -14.15 -9.72 33.29
C LYS A 229 -15.05 -10.77 33.93
N GLU A 230 -15.51 -11.74 33.14
CA GLU A 230 -16.39 -12.83 33.61
C GLU A 230 -15.70 -13.72 34.65
N ARG A 231 -14.36 -13.76 34.63
CA ARG A 231 -13.54 -14.54 35.55
C ARG A 231 -13.02 -13.72 36.74
N GLY A 232 -13.43 -12.45 36.87
CA GLY A 232 -12.96 -11.56 37.93
C GLY A 232 -11.47 -11.21 37.82
N LEU A 233 -10.89 -11.30 36.62
CA LEU A 233 -9.49 -11.01 36.34
C LEU A 233 -9.35 -9.63 35.66
N VAL A 234 -8.24 -8.94 35.94
CA VAL A 234 -7.86 -7.70 35.25
C VAL A 234 -6.74 -7.90 34.24
N ALA A 235 -6.02 -9.01 34.34
CA ALA A 235 -4.92 -9.38 33.46
C ALA A 235 -4.74 -10.90 33.43
N PHE A 236 -4.13 -11.39 32.35
CA PHE A 236 -3.66 -12.76 32.21
C PHE A 236 -2.28 -12.74 31.56
N VAL A 237 -1.31 -13.44 32.16
CA VAL A 237 0.04 -13.61 31.62
C VAL A 237 0.23 -15.09 31.41
N LYS A 238 0.44 -15.50 30.15
CA LYS A 238 0.68 -16.90 29.81
C LYS A 238 2.03 -17.36 30.40
N ASP A 239 2.05 -18.54 31.02
CA ASP A 239 3.29 -19.17 31.42
C ASP A 239 4.25 -19.33 30.24
N GLY A 240 5.53 -19.03 30.48
CA GLY A 240 6.57 -19.03 29.46
C GLY A 240 6.57 -17.82 28.52
N ALA A 241 5.77 -16.78 28.79
CA ALA A 241 5.84 -15.52 28.04
C ALA A 241 7.23 -14.86 28.14
N ILE A 242 7.76 -14.38 27.02
CA ILE A 242 8.99 -13.59 26.96
C ILE A 242 8.59 -12.11 27.02
N LEU A 243 8.63 -11.55 28.23
CA LEU A 243 8.30 -10.15 28.48
C LEU A 243 9.44 -9.16 28.17
N PRO A 244 10.73 -9.47 28.44
CA PRO A 244 11.82 -8.55 28.13
C PRO A 244 11.92 -8.27 26.62
N ARG A 245 12.18 -7.01 26.27
CA ARG A 245 12.37 -6.59 24.87
C ARG A 245 13.84 -6.66 24.47
N ALA A 246 14.11 -6.70 23.17
CA ALA A 246 15.47 -6.78 22.63
C ALA A 246 16.30 -5.55 23.03
N SER A 247 15.71 -4.35 23.01
CA SER A 247 16.32 -3.12 23.54
C SER A 247 15.24 -2.05 23.81
N GLY A 248 15.65 -0.87 24.30
CA GLY A 248 14.73 0.27 24.46
C GLY A 248 14.21 0.86 23.14
N ALA A 249 14.84 0.53 22.00
CA ALA A 249 14.46 1.01 20.67
C ALA A 249 13.91 -0.09 19.75
N ASP A 250 13.97 -1.35 20.18
CA ASP A 250 13.52 -2.52 19.41
C ASP A 250 12.50 -3.29 20.24
N ASP A 251 11.24 -3.22 19.78
CA ASP A 251 10.11 -3.88 20.41
C ASP A 251 10.07 -5.39 20.10
N SER A 252 11.08 -6.00 19.48
CA SER A 252 11.12 -7.47 19.37
C SER A 252 11.39 -8.16 20.73
N PRO A 253 10.98 -9.42 20.93
CA PRO A 253 11.29 -10.15 22.17
C PRO A 253 12.80 -10.32 22.37
N MET A 254 13.27 -10.23 23.62
CA MET A 254 14.65 -10.56 23.97
C MET A 254 14.95 -12.01 23.57
N LYS A 255 16.03 -12.20 22.82
CA LYS A 255 16.47 -13.55 22.48
C LYS A 255 17.00 -14.28 23.72
N PRO A 256 16.73 -15.59 23.87
CA PRO A 256 17.26 -16.36 24.99
C PRO A 256 18.81 -16.38 24.95
N PRO A 257 19.48 -16.45 26.12
CA PRO A 257 20.93 -16.56 26.18
C PRO A 257 21.44 -17.74 25.35
N GLY A 258 22.36 -17.49 24.41
CA GLY A 258 22.99 -18.52 23.55
C GLY A 258 22.49 -18.59 22.11
N SER A 259 21.49 -17.80 21.70
CA SER A 259 20.91 -17.86 20.35
C SER A 259 21.67 -17.06 19.27
N ASN A 260 22.99 -16.90 19.38
CA ASN A 260 23.79 -16.20 18.36
C ASN A 260 25.17 -16.87 18.19
N LYS A 261 25.27 -17.82 17.26
CA LYS A 261 26.34 -17.93 16.26
C LYS A 261 25.79 -18.64 15.03
N ASN A 262 25.73 -17.91 13.90
CA ASN A 262 25.70 -18.36 12.50
C ASN A 262 25.03 -19.72 12.19
N ASN A 263 23.86 -19.66 11.55
CA ASN A 263 23.55 -20.54 10.42
C ASN A 263 22.71 -19.77 9.41
#